data_AF-A0A2E5YGC8-F1
#
_entry.id   AF-A0A2E5YGC8-F1
#
_cell.length_a   1.000
_cell.length_b   1.000
_cell.length_c   1.000
_cell.angle_alpha   90.00
_cell.angle_beta   90.00
_cell.angle_gamma   90.00
#
_symmetry.space_group_name_H-M   'P 1'
#
loop_
_entity.id
_entity.type
_entity.pdbx_description
1 polymer ?
#
loop_
_entity_poly.entity_id
_entity_poly.type
_entity_poly.pdbx_seq_one_letter_code
_entity_poly.pdbx_strand_id
1 'polypeptide(L)' 'MVAQRGTIRGFVVLDHFARLGDATRDLDAWVDDGSIAWKADVQRGFENVPKALLRLYSGTNFGKQLLEV' A
#
# COMPACT_ATOMS: atom_id res chain seq x y z
N MET A 1 33.84 -12.04 -14.50
CA MET A 1 32.53 -11.65 -13.94
C MET A 1 32.76 -11.09 -12.54
N VAL A 2 32.32 -9.87 -12.26
CA VAL A 2 32.31 -9.32 -10.89
C VAL A 2 30.99 -9.77 -10.25
N ALA A 3 31.06 -10.58 -9.18
CA ALA A 3 29.88 -10.92 -8.40
C ALA A 3 29.39 -9.67 -7.65
N GLN A 4 28.13 -9.28 -7.86
CA GLN A 4 27.54 -8.14 -7.14
C GLN A 4 27.41 -8.45 -5.65
N ARG A 5 27.86 -7.54 -4.78
CA ARG A 5 27.72 -7.61 -3.31
C ARG A 5 26.39 -6.99 -2.85
N GLY A 6 25.27 -7.39 -3.46
CA GLY A 6 23.94 -6.94 -3.07
C GLY A 6 23.40 -7.68 -1.84
N THR A 7 22.50 -7.04 -1.08
CA THR A 7 21.77 -7.68 0.04
C THR A 7 20.29 -7.72 -0.29
N ILE A 8 19.65 -8.87 -0.06
CA ILE A 8 18.19 -9.03 -0.09
C ILE A 8 17.73 -9.34 1.33
N ARG A 9 16.73 -8.60 1.83
CA ARG A 9 16.19 -8.76 3.17
C ARG A 9 14.67 -8.67 3.13
N GLY A 10 14.00 -9.63 3.76
CA GLY A 10 12.56 -9.59 4.00
C GLY A 10 12.21 -8.55 5.06
N PHE A 11 11.00 -7.99 4.97
CA PHE A 11 10.49 -6.97 5.88
C PHE A 11 9.04 -7.30 6.22
N VAL A 12 8.71 -7.26 7.52
CA VAL A 12 7.33 -7.40 8.01
C VAL A 12 6.98 -6.13 8.77
N VAL A 13 5.95 -5.41 8.32
CA VAL A 13 5.57 -4.11 8.91
C VAL A 13 5.21 -4.22 10.39
N LEU A 14 4.70 -5.39 10.82
CA LEU A 14 4.32 -5.66 12.21
C LEU A 14 5.52 -5.52 13.18
N ASP A 15 6.73 -5.86 12.74
CA ASP A 15 7.95 -5.78 13.56
C ASP A 15 8.37 -4.32 13.85
N HIS A 16 7.75 -3.35 13.17
CA HIS A 16 8.08 -1.94 13.26
C HIS A 16 6.93 -1.07 13.78
N PHE A 17 5.89 -1.67 14.39
CA PHE A 17 4.71 -0.94 14.88
C PHE A 17 5.05 0.20 15.84
N ALA A 18 6.14 0.10 16.62
CA ALA A 18 6.61 1.17 17.49
C ALA A 18 6.92 2.48 16.74
N ARG A 19 7.22 2.41 15.44
CA ARG A 19 7.51 3.57 14.58
C ARG A 19 6.30 4.07 13.79
N LEU A 20 5.13 3.46 13.96
CA LEU A 20 3.94 3.78 13.17
C LEU A 20 3.57 5.27 13.29
N GLY A 21 3.62 5.83 14.51
CA GLY A 21 3.28 7.23 14.74
C GLY A 21 4.21 8.22 14.03
N ASP A 22 5.52 7.95 14.03
CA ASP A 22 6.48 8.77 13.28
C ASP A 22 6.25 8.65 11.77
N ALA A 23 6.05 7.42 11.29
CA ALA A 23 5.79 7.15 9.87
C ALA A 23 4.51 7.84 9.40
N THR A 24 3.42 7.80 10.17
CA THR A 24 2.17 8.50 9.85
C THR A 24 2.39 10.00 9.76
N ARG A 25 3.07 10.61 10.74
CA ARG A 25 3.35 12.06 10.74
C ARG A 25 4.09 12.50 9.49
N ASP A 26 5.14 11.78 9.11
CA ASP A 26 5.97 12.12 7.96
C ASP A 26 5.21 11.89 6.64
N LEU A 27 4.46 10.78 6.53
CA LEU A 27 3.64 10.48 5.36
C LEU A 27 2.52 11.49 5.15
N ASP A 28 1.83 11.90 6.22
CA ASP A 28 0.76 12.89 6.15
C ASP A 28 1.32 14.23 5.65
N ALA A 29 2.45 14.69 6.19
CA ALA A 29 3.11 15.91 5.74
C ALA A 29 3.45 15.88 4.23
N TRP A 30 4.00 14.76 3.74
CA TRP A 30 4.34 14.60 2.33
C TRP A 30 3.12 14.47 1.41
N VAL A 31 2.00 13.95 1.91
CA VAL A 31 0.75 13.92 1.15
C VAL A 31 0.18 15.34 1.06
N ASP A 32 0.17 16.08 2.16
CA ASP A 32 -0.35 17.45 2.25
C ASP A 32 0.47 18.44 1.41
N ASP A 33 1.80 18.32 1.41
CA ASP A 33 2.68 19.18 0.63
C ASP A 33 2.82 18.77 -0.86
N GLY A 34 2.24 17.62 -1.23
CA GLY A 34 2.22 17.11 -2.60
C GLY A 34 3.47 16.33 -3.02
N SER A 35 4.43 16.12 -2.12
CA SER A 35 5.61 15.25 -2.37
C SER A 35 5.23 13.80 -2.62
N ILE A 36 4.09 13.34 -2.08
CA ILE A 36 3.52 12.02 -2.34
C ILE A 36 2.15 12.15 -3.01
N ALA A 37 2.09 11.70 -4.27
CA ALA A 37 0.83 11.41 -4.94
C ALA A 37 0.33 10.02 -4.51
N TRP A 38 -0.95 9.92 -4.15
CA TRP A 38 -1.59 8.66 -3.81
C TRP A 38 -2.84 8.42 -4.67
N LYS A 39 -3.24 7.16 -4.77
CA LYS A 39 -4.42 6.75 -5.53
C LYS A 39 -5.11 5.57 -4.88
N ALA A 40 -6.42 5.67 -4.75
CA ALA A 40 -7.27 4.57 -4.33
C ALA A 40 -8.24 4.19 -5.45
N ASP A 41 -8.56 2.90 -5.51
CA ASP A 41 -9.57 2.30 -6.35
C ASP A 41 -10.69 1.80 -5.44
N VAL A 42 -11.78 2.56 -5.37
CA VAL A 42 -12.86 2.34 -4.41
C VAL A 42 -14.03 1.63 -5.10
N GLN A 43 -14.32 0.43 -4.65
CA GLN A 43 -15.55 -0.30 -4.99
C GLN A 43 -16.59 -0.07 -3.90
N ARG A 44 -17.88 -0.32 -4.18
CA ARG A 44 -18.98 -0.06 -3.23
C ARG A 44 -19.83 -1.30 -3.00
N GLY A 45 -20.40 -1.44 -1.80
CA GLY A 45 -21.33 -2.50 -1.44
C GLY A 45 -20.61 -3.76 -0.95
N PHE A 46 -21.01 -4.27 0.22
CA PHE A 46 -20.41 -5.46 0.84
C PHE A 46 -20.53 -6.71 -0.04
N GLU A 47 -21.60 -6.82 -0.81
CA GLU A 47 -21.81 -7.89 -1.78
C GLU A 47 -20.70 -7.97 -2.84
N ASN A 48 -19.96 -6.89 -3.05
CA ASN A 48 -18.85 -6.83 -4.00
C ASN A 48 -17.50 -7.30 -3.41
N VAL A 49 -17.42 -7.73 -2.15
CA VAL A 49 -16.16 -8.24 -1.54
C VAL A 49 -15.47 -9.30 -2.43
N PRO A 50 -16.13 -10.37 -2.91
CA PRO A 50 -15.46 -11.38 -3.71
C PRO A 50 -14.90 -10.81 -5.02
N LYS A 51 -15.68 -9.94 -5.66
CA LYS A 51 -15.29 -9.27 -6.91
C LYS A 51 -14.12 -8.31 -6.69
N ALA A 52 -14.16 -7.53 -5.61
CA ALA A 52 -13.10 -6.58 -5.23
C ALA A 52 -11.78 -7.29 -4.92
N LEU A 53 -11.83 -8.45 -4.25
CA LEU A 53 -10.64 -9.27 -3.99
C LEU A 53 -10.02 -9.82 -5.29
N LEU A 54 -10.84 -10.31 -6.22
CA LEU A 54 -10.35 -10.82 -7.51
C LEU A 54 -9.65 -9.74 -8.36
N ARG A 55 -9.98 -8.45 -8.16
CA ARG A 55 -9.30 -7.34 -8.85
C ARG A 55 -7.82 -7.27 -8.51
N LEU A 56 -7.45 -7.55 -7.25
CA LEU A 56 -6.06 -7.57 -6.78
C LEU A 56 -5.21 -8.63 -7.50
N TYR A 57 -5.79 -9.80 -7.76
CA TYR A 57 -5.08 -10.92 -8.40
C TYR A 57 -5.13 -10.89 -9.93
N SER A 58 -6.11 -10.18 -10.51
CA SER A 58 -6.20 -9.95 -11.95
C SER A 58 -5.45 -8.70 -12.42
N GLY A 59 -4.89 -7.90 -11.51
CA GLY A 59 -4.19 -6.66 -11.82
C GLY A 59 -5.10 -5.56 -12.36
N THR A 60 -6.41 -5.64 -12.10
CA THR A 60 -7.39 -4.67 -12.62
C THR A 60 -7.64 -3.49 -11.68
N ASN A 61 -7.08 -3.53 -10.46
CA ASN A 61 -7.08 -2.40 -9.54
C ASN A 61 -6.05 -1.34 -9.93
N PHE A 62 -6.43 -0.06 -9.89
CA PHE A 62 -5.53 1.03 -10.20
C PHE A 62 -5.21 1.86 -8.95
N GLY A 63 -4.20 1.42 -8.20
CA GLY A 63 -3.85 1.95 -6.88
C GLY A 63 -4.33 1.03 -5.75
N LYS A 64 -4.56 1.61 -4.56
CA LYS A 64 -5.01 0.86 -3.38
C LYS A 64 -6.49 0.46 -3.56
N GLN A 65 -6.75 -0.84 -3.68
CA GLN A 65 -8.12 -1.38 -3.70
C GLN A 65 -8.79 -1.16 -2.34
N LEU A 66 -9.94 -0.50 -2.32
CA LEU A 66 -10.79 -0.29 -1.15
C LEU A 66 -12.22 -0.74 -1.47
N LEU A 67 -12.95 -1.12 -0.44
CA LEU A 67 -14.39 -1.38 -0.52
C LEU A 67 -15.10 -0.51 0.52
N GLU A 68 -15.99 0.36 0.04
CA GLU A 68 -16.89 1.17 0.84
C GLU A 68 -18.18 0.37 1.07
N VAL A 69 -18.60 0.21 2.33
CA VAL A 69 -19.77 -0.58 2.75
C VAL A 69 -20.82 0.35 3.33
#